data_AF-A0A5S3WQT5-F1
#
_entry.id   AF-A0A5S3WQT5-F1
#
_cell.length_a   1.000
_cell.length_b   1.000
_cell.length_c   1.000
_cell.angle_alpha   90.00
_cell.angle_beta   90.00
_cell.angle_gamma   90.00
#
_symmetry.space_group_name_H-M   'P 1'
#
loop_
_entity.id
_entity.type
_entity.pdbx_description
1 polymer ?
#
loop_
_entity_poly.entity_id
_entity_poly.type
_entity_poly.pdbx_seq_one_letter_code
_entity_poly.pdbx_strand_id
1 'polypeptide(L)'
;MTRLQAITLALVLAGLGYALWVLVSLAPLPTADVRSQRTPAPTEQAEYQHDTSTAPATTTISVPLVSTAELPVIVADPSEEAEPEDTPYIPPIAPSISTPTYSGDLSDHQAYQAYQSGEMDKMKQDYIAAVDKKVARLELLLEKGVRHKLPEQQLQEAREKIQGLRAMQKQLRRELAQ
;
A
#
# COMPACT_ATOMS: atom_id res chain seq x y z
N MET A 1 57.59 1.18 27.79
CA MET A 1 56.61 0.37 27.04
C MET A 1 55.22 0.95 27.27
N THR A 2 54.44 1.00 26.20
CA THR A 2 53.50 2.07 25.84
C THR A 2 52.14 2.00 26.53
N ARG A 3 51.73 3.11 27.15
CA ARG A 3 50.37 3.33 27.71
C ARG A 3 49.23 3.19 26.68
N LEU A 4 49.55 3.20 25.37
CA LEU A 4 48.58 2.95 24.30
C LEU A 4 48.07 1.50 24.26
N GLN A 5 48.86 0.50 24.69
CA GLN A 5 48.42 -0.91 24.65
C GLN A 5 47.37 -1.25 25.71
N ALA A 6 47.34 -0.50 26.82
CA ALA A 6 46.36 -0.71 27.88
C ALA A 6 44.94 -0.26 27.46
N ILE A 7 44.85 0.78 26.62
CA ILE A 7 43.57 1.36 26.20
C ILE A 7 42.88 0.46 25.16
N THR A 8 43.64 -0.16 24.26
CA THR A 8 43.10 -1.11 23.28
C THR A 8 42.56 -2.38 23.95
N LEU A 9 43.20 -2.86 25.02
CA LEU A 9 42.72 -4.04 25.75
C LEU A 9 41.40 -3.76 26.48
N ALA A 10 41.24 -2.56 27.05
CA ALA A 10 40.03 -2.17 27.75
C ALA A 10 38.80 -2.05 26.81
N LEU A 11 39.00 -1.55 25.58
CA LEU A 11 37.92 -1.46 24.59
C LEU A 11 37.46 -2.82 24.07
N VAL A 12 38.37 -3.78 23.89
CA VAL A 12 38.01 -5.14 23.45
C VAL A 12 37.22 -5.89 24.54
N LEU A 13 37.60 -5.73 25.81
CA LEU A 13 36.87 -6.35 26.93
C LEU A 13 35.49 -5.73 27.15
N ALA A 14 35.35 -4.41 26.98
CA ALA A 14 34.06 -3.73 27.09
C ALA A 14 33.08 -4.13 25.97
N GLY A 15 33.57 -4.29 24.74
CA GLY A 15 32.75 -4.75 23.61
C GLY A 15 32.22 -6.17 23.77
N LEU A 16 33.04 -7.08 24.31
CA LEU A 16 32.66 -8.48 24.56
C LEU A 16 31.60 -8.60 25.67
N GLY A 17 31.72 -7.80 26.73
CA GLY A 17 30.72 -7.76 27.80
C GLY A 17 29.35 -7.26 27.29
N TYR A 18 29.35 -6.26 26.40
CA TYR A 18 28.11 -5.72 25.84
C TYR A 18 27.41 -6.72 24.91
N ALA A 19 28.16 -7.46 24.08
CA ALA A 19 27.59 -8.51 23.23
C ALA A 19 26.94 -9.64 24.05
N LEU A 20 27.57 -10.03 25.17
CA LEU A 20 27.03 -11.05 26.06
C LEU A 20 25.77 -10.56 26.80
N TRP A 21 25.74 -9.29 27.20
CA TRP A 21 24.58 -8.67 27.85
C TRP A 21 23.36 -8.59 26.92
N VAL A 22 23.56 -8.27 25.63
CA VAL A 22 22.50 -8.27 24.62
C VAL A 22 21.93 -9.68 24.39
N LEU A 23 22.79 -10.70 24.36
CA LEU A 23 22.34 -12.08 24.15
C LEU A 23 21.55 -12.63 25.35
N VAL A 24 21.90 -12.22 26.57
CA VAL A 24 21.19 -12.60 27.81
C VAL A 24 19.90 -11.79 28.01
N SER A 25 19.82 -10.58 27.48
CA SER A 25 18.63 -9.72 27.60
C SER A 25 17.55 -10.00 26.54
N LEU A 26 17.79 -10.97 25.64
CA LEU A 26 16.78 -11.43 24.69
C LEU A 26 15.73 -12.25 25.45
N ALA A 27 14.53 -11.67 25.63
CA ALA A 27 13.41 -12.35 26.25
C ALA A 27 13.13 -13.70 25.55
N PRO A 28 12.86 -14.78 26.29
CA PRO A 28 12.50 -16.05 25.68
C PRO A 28 11.22 -15.88 24.86
N LEU A 29 11.26 -16.34 23.61
CA LEU A 29 10.07 -16.45 22.77
C LEU A 29 9.06 -17.33 23.52
N PRO A 30 7.77 -16.95 23.57
CA PRO A 30 6.76 -17.79 24.17
C PRO A 30 6.68 -19.09 23.37
N THR A 31 7.13 -20.20 23.96
CA THR A 31 6.79 -21.52 23.46
C THR A 31 5.31 -21.70 23.66
N ALA A 32 4.54 -21.63 22.57
CA ALA A 32 3.15 -22.05 22.58
C ALA A 32 3.12 -23.52 23.02
N ASP A 33 2.73 -23.72 24.28
CA ASP A 33 2.43 -25.01 24.88
C ASP A 33 1.26 -25.59 24.08
N VAL A 34 1.54 -26.46 23.09
CA VAL A 34 0.54 -27.34 22.49
C VAL A 34 0.24 -28.41 23.52
N ARG A 35 -0.48 -28.01 24.57
CA ARG A 35 -1.02 -28.90 25.58
C ARG A 35 -2.39 -29.37 25.11
N SER A 36 -2.36 -30.57 24.54
CA SER A 36 -3.47 -31.51 24.38
C SER A 36 -4.65 -31.23 25.31
N GLN A 37 -5.77 -30.78 24.73
CA GLN A 37 -7.08 -31.15 25.24
C GLN A 37 -7.69 -32.17 24.27
N ARG A 38 -7.52 -33.44 24.64
CA ARG A 38 -8.29 -34.57 24.12
C ARG A 38 -9.19 -35.02 25.26
N THR A 39 -10.50 -34.76 25.16
CA THR A 39 -11.57 -35.65 25.69
C THR A 39 -12.90 -35.30 25.00
N PRO A 40 -13.88 -36.22 24.95
CA PRO A 40 -14.15 -37.11 23.82
C PRO A 40 -15.41 -36.70 23.04
N ALA A 41 -15.56 -37.30 21.86
CA ALA A 41 -16.78 -37.23 21.04
C ALA A 41 -18.03 -37.73 21.79
N PRO A 42 -19.20 -37.24 21.40
CA PRO A 42 -20.26 -38.16 20.98
C PRO A 42 -20.57 -38.02 19.50
N THR A 43 -20.52 -39.16 18.82
CA THR A 43 -21.11 -39.41 17.51
C THR A 43 -22.59 -39.08 17.54
N GLU A 44 -23.06 -38.21 16.64
CA GLU A 44 -24.44 -38.32 16.16
C GLU A 44 -24.55 -37.89 14.71
N GLN A 45 -25.20 -38.75 13.96
CA GLN A 45 -25.40 -38.74 12.53
C GLN A 45 -26.50 -37.73 12.17
N ALA A 46 -26.34 -37.02 11.05
CA ALA A 46 -27.45 -36.51 10.22
C ALA A 46 -26.79 -36.07 8.91
N GLU A 47 -26.77 -36.89 7.86
CA GLU A 47 -27.92 -37.16 6.99
C GLU A 47 -28.45 -35.87 6.37
N TYR A 48 -28.22 -35.76 5.06
CA TYR A 48 -28.72 -34.72 4.19
C TYR A 48 -30.25 -34.69 4.22
N GLN A 49 -30.84 -33.55 4.55
CA GLN A 49 -32.17 -33.21 4.05
C GLN A 49 -32.20 -31.76 3.54
N HIS A 50 -32.39 -31.66 2.23
CA HIS A 50 -33.00 -30.52 1.58
C HIS A 50 -34.42 -30.37 2.13
N ASP A 51 -34.76 -29.17 2.60
CA ASP A 51 -36.15 -28.72 2.59
C ASP A 51 -36.24 -27.22 2.28
N THR A 52 -36.85 -26.95 1.14
CA THR A 52 -37.52 -25.71 0.75
C THR A 52 -38.59 -25.34 1.78
N SER A 53 -38.56 -24.12 2.34
CA SER A 53 -39.77 -23.29 2.55
C SER A 53 -39.46 -21.86 3.03
N THR A 54 -39.67 -20.90 2.12
CA THR A 54 -40.47 -19.67 2.25
C THR A 54 -40.74 -19.07 3.65
N ALA A 55 -40.22 -17.85 3.89
CA ALA A 55 -41.01 -16.62 4.11
C ALA A 55 -40.12 -15.35 4.17
N PRO A 56 -40.61 -14.18 3.69
CA PRO A 56 -39.82 -12.98 3.45
C PRO A 56 -39.90 -11.97 4.60
N ALA A 57 -38.82 -11.20 4.84
CA ALA A 57 -38.87 -9.96 5.61
C ALA A 57 -38.42 -8.82 4.70
N THR A 58 -39.41 -8.02 4.26
CA THR A 58 -39.22 -6.78 3.51
C THR A 58 -39.16 -5.64 4.51
N THR A 59 -38.03 -4.96 4.64
CA THR A 59 -37.95 -3.68 5.37
C THR A 59 -38.19 -2.56 4.37
N THR A 60 -39.46 -2.18 4.22
CA THR A 60 -39.89 -0.97 3.50
C THR A 60 -39.85 0.21 4.47
N ILE A 61 -39.01 1.20 4.19
CA ILE A 61 -39.06 2.51 4.86
C ILE A 61 -39.86 3.45 3.97
N SER A 62 -41.04 3.83 4.45
CA SER A 62 -41.93 4.84 3.88
C SER A 62 -41.64 6.22 4.48
N VAL A 63 -41.65 7.27 3.66
CA VAL A 63 -41.78 8.65 4.13
C VAL A 63 -42.84 9.37 3.26
N PRO A 64 -43.80 10.10 3.86
CA PRO A 64 -45.02 10.51 3.16
C PRO A 64 -44.85 11.80 2.35
N LEU A 65 -45.61 11.81 1.24
CA LEU A 65 -45.82 12.90 0.29
C LEU A 65 -46.85 13.91 0.87
N VAL A 66 -46.50 15.19 0.92
CA VAL A 66 -47.48 16.28 1.12
C VAL A 66 -47.52 17.14 -0.15
N SER A 67 -48.71 17.17 -0.74
CA SER A 67 -49.12 17.92 -1.93
C SER A 67 -49.71 19.27 -1.52
N THR A 68 -49.45 20.35 -2.26
CA THR A 68 -50.33 21.56 -2.33
C THR A 68 -50.01 22.42 -3.57
N ALA A 69 -50.99 22.42 -4.48
CA ALA A 69 -51.58 23.51 -5.28
C ALA A 69 -50.75 24.41 -6.23
N GLU A 70 -51.02 24.21 -7.52
CA GLU A 70 -51.61 25.15 -8.51
C GLU A 70 -50.88 26.44 -8.96
N LEU A 71 -50.68 26.53 -10.29
CA LEU A 71 -50.14 27.65 -11.11
C LEU A 71 -51.14 28.84 -11.22
N PRO A 72 -50.70 30.06 -11.60
CA PRO A 72 -50.77 30.42 -13.04
C PRO A 72 -49.61 31.30 -13.58
N VAL A 73 -49.07 30.83 -14.72
CA VAL A 73 -48.70 31.51 -15.98
C VAL A 73 -48.41 33.03 -15.96
N ILE A 74 -47.18 33.42 -16.34
CA ILE A 74 -46.91 34.53 -17.30
C ILE A 74 -45.70 34.16 -18.19
N VAL A 75 -45.87 34.45 -19.48
CA VAL A 75 -45.12 34.09 -20.69
C VAL A 75 -43.91 35.02 -20.94
N ALA A 76 -42.76 34.47 -21.40
CA ALA A 76 -41.94 35.01 -22.51
C ALA A 76 -40.61 34.24 -22.73
N ASP A 77 -40.46 33.72 -23.95
CA ASP A 77 -39.28 33.16 -24.66
C ASP A 77 -38.31 34.30 -25.09
N PRO A 78 -37.00 34.13 -25.42
CA PRO A 78 -36.19 32.92 -25.62
C PRO A 78 -34.83 32.96 -24.88
N SER A 79 -34.62 32.07 -23.92
CA SER A 79 -33.33 31.89 -23.24
C SER A 79 -32.86 30.46 -23.44
N GLU A 80 -31.54 30.32 -23.61
CA GLU A 80 -30.73 29.12 -23.40
C GLU A 80 -31.53 27.85 -23.17
N GLU A 81 -31.37 26.87 -24.05
CA GLU A 81 -31.81 25.51 -23.83
C GLU A 81 -31.24 25.03 -22.49
N ALA A 82 -32.04 25.22 -21.44
CA ALA A 82 -31.74 24.85 -20.09
C ALA A 82 -31.77 23.33 -20.10
N GLU A 83 -30.57 22.75 -20.04
CA GLU A 83 -30.36 21.38 -19.61
C GLU A 83 -31.31 21.10 -18.42
N PRO A 84 -32.03 19.96 -18.41
CA PRO A 84 -32.95 19.66 -17.33
C PRO A 84 -32.19 19.66 -16.00
N GLU A 85 -32.43 20.68 -15.17
CA GLU A 85 -31.88 20.93 -13.82
C GLU A 85 -32.17 19.79 -12.82
N ASP A 86 -32.84 18.72 -13.25
CA ASP A 86 -33.18 17.53 -12.45
C ASP A 86 -32.44 16.25 -12.88
N THR A 87 -31.46 16.33 -13.78
CA THR A 87 -30.57 15.19 -14.03
C THR A 87 -29.41 15.22 -13.02
N PRO A 88 -29.24 14.19 -12.16
CA PRO A 88 -28.10 14.13 -11.27
C PRO A 88 -26.82 14.18 -12.10
N TYR A 89 -26.00 15.21 -11.88
CA TYR A 89 -24.70 15.32 -12.53
C TYR A 89 -23.83 14.10 -12.17
N ILE A 90 -23.48 13.31 -13.17
CA ILE A 90 -22.53 12.20 -13.04
C ILE A 90 -21.19 12.67 -13.61
N PRO A 91 -20.11 12.76 -12.79
CA PRO A 91 -18.81 13.14 -13.32
C PRO A 91 -18.35 12.11 -14.37
N PRO A 92 -17.65 12.55 -15.43
CA PRO A 92 -17.20 11.63 -16.47
C PRO A 92 -16.24 10.58 -15.87
N ILE A 93 -16.59 9.31 -16.04
CA ILE A 93 -15.74 8.19 -15.63
C ILE A 93 -14.72 7.96 -16.76
N ALA A 94 -13.44 8.22 -16.48
CA ALA A 94 -12.38 7.87 -17.40
C ALA A 94 -12.29 6.33 -17.55
N PRO A 95 -12.10 5.80 -18.77
CA PRO A 95 -11.92 4.37 -18.97
C PRO A 95 -10.70 3.86 -18.19
N SER A 96 -10.83 2.69 -17.57
CA SER A 96 -9.70 2.05 -16.91
C SER A 96 -8.68 1.59 -17.95
N ILE A 97 -7.40 1.84 -17.69
CA ILE A 97 -6.32 1.29 -18.50
C ILE A 97 -6.22 -0.19 -18.13
N SER A 98 -6.44 -1.08 -19.10
CA SER A 98 -6.27 -2.51 -18.89
C SER A 98 -4.80 -2.81 -18.57
N THR A 99 -4.55 -3.45 -17.42
CA THR A 99 -3.23 -3.96 -17.07
C THR A 99 -2.99 -5.29 -17.77
N PRO A 100 -1.80 -5.53 -18.33
CA PRO A 100 -1.46 -6.82 -18.91
C PRO A 100 -1.71 -7.93 -17.89
N THR A 101 -2.34 -9.01 -18.35
CA THR A 101 -2.66 -10.20 -17.56
C THR A 101 -2.07 -11.41 -18.26
N TYR A 102 -1.63 -12.40 -17.50
CA TYR A 102 -1.12 -13.65 -18.06
C TYR A 102 -2.19 -14.32 -18.93
N SER A 103 -1.83 -14.67 -20.16
CA SER A 103 -2.73 -15.29 -21.16
C SER A 103 -2.20 -16.62 -21.68
N GLY A 104 -1.15 -17.17 -21.05
CA GLY A 104 -0.63 -18.50 -21.37
C GLY A 104 -1.44 -19.62 -20.72
N ASP A 105 -0.98 -20.86 -20.93
CA ASP A 105 -1.56 -22.03 -20.28
C ASP A 105 -1.38 -21.93 -18.75
N LEU A 106 -2.48 -22.10 -18.01
CA LEU A 106 -2.49 -22.07 -16.53
C LEU A 106 -1.94 -23.36 -15.92
N SER A 107 -1.85 -24.43 -16.69
CA SER A 107 -1.22 -25.68 -16.26
C SER A 107 0.30 -25.66 -16.40
N ASP A 108 0.86 -24.75 -17.21
CA ASP A 108 2.29 -24.54 -17.33
C ASP A 108 2.79 -23.59 -16.24
N HIS A 109 3.18 -24.20 -15.11
CA HIS A 109 3.72 -23.49 -13.97
C HIS A 109 5.03 -22.73 -14.31
N GLN A 110 5.88 -23.26 -15.19
CA GLN A 110 7.16 -22.63 -15.53
C GLN A 110 6.93 -21.35 -16.34
N ALA A 111 6.00 -21.39 -17.31
CA ALA A 111 5.62 -20.22 -18.09
C ALA A 111 5.01 -19.12 -17.21
N TYR A 112 4.17 -19.49 -16.24
CA TYR A 112 3.61 -18.53 -15.28
C TYR A 112 4.69 -17.88 -14.39
N GLN A 113 5.65 -18.66 -13.90
CA GLN A 113 6.76 -18.13 -13.10
C GLN A 113 7.60 -17.11 -13.89
N ALA A 114 7.92 -17.42 -15.15
CA ALA A 114 8.68 -16.51 -16.02
C ALA A 114 7.92 -15.21 -16.30
N TYR A 115 6.60 -15.28 -16.51
CA TYR A 115 5.75 -14.10 -16.62
C TYR A 115 5.81 -13.25 -15.35
N GLN A 116 5.67 -13.87 -14.18
CA GLN A 116 5.68 -13.17 -12.91
C GLN A 116 7.03 -12.49 -12.64
N SER A 117 8.15 -13.15 -12.92
CA SER A 117 9.47 -12.51 -12.80
C SER A 117 9.62 -11.32 -13.76
N GLY A 118 9.15 -11.46 -15.00
CA GLY A 118 9.17 -10.37 -15.99
C GLY A 118 8.36 -9.15 -15.55
N GLU A 119 7.17 -9.36 -14.97
CA GLU A 119 6.35 -8.27 -14.41
C GLU A 119 7.04 -7.58 -13.22
N MET A 120 7.73 -8.34 -12.37
CA MET A 120 8.50 -7.77 -11.27
C MET A 120 9.65 -6.91 -11.77
N ASP A 121 10.37 -7.37 -12.80
CA ASP A 121 11.47 -6.62 -13.40
C ASP A 121 10.98 -5.33 -14.07
N LYS A 122 9.86 -5.42 -14.79
CA LYS A 122 9.19 -4.26 -15.38
C LYS A 122 8.81 -3.23 -14.30
N MET A 123 8.19 -3.67 -13.20
CA MET A 123 7.84 -2.81 -12.08
C MET A 123 9.07 -2.10 -11.48
N LYS A 124 10.19 -2.82 -11.31
CA LYS A 124 11.44 -2.22 -10.81
C LYS A 124 11.98 -1.17 -11.77
N GLN A 125 11.95 -1.43 -13.08
CA GLN A 125 12.38 -0.48 -14.10
C GLN A 125 11.50 0.78 -14.11
N ASP A 126 10.18 0.61 -14.05
CA ASP A 126 9.22 1.72 -14.02
C ASP A 126 9.42 2.58 -12.77
N TYR A 127 9.64 1.95 -11.61
CA TYR A 127 10.00 2.66 -10.38
C TYR A 127 11.30 3.45 -10.54
N ILE A 128 12.35 2.84 -11.10
CA ILE A 128 13.63 3.53 -11.34
C ILE A 128 13.42 4.77 -12.20
N ALA A 129 12.69 4.66 -13.32
CA ALA A 129 12.41 5.76 -14.23
C ALA A 129 11.58 6.88 -13.57
N ALA A 130 10.60 6.51 -12.73
CA ALA A 130 9.81 7.47 -11.97
C ALA A 130 10.67 8.21 -10.93
N VAL A 131 11.57 7.49 -10.25
CA VAL A 131 12.48 8.09 -9.28
C VAL A 131 13.52 8.99 -9.94
N ASP A 132 14.02 8.67 -11.14
CA ASP A 132 14.96 9.53 -11.88
C ASP A 132 14.34 10.93 -12.11
N LYS A 133 13.08 10.97 -12.56
CA LYS A 133 12.32 12.22 -12.72
C LYS A 133 12.11 12.94 -11.38
N LYS A 134 11.82 12.20 -10.31
CA LYS A 134 11.58 12.76 -8.97
C LYS A 134 12.84 13.37 -8.38
N VAL A 135 13.99 12.70 -8.50
CA VAL A 135 15.29 13.18 -8.03
C VAL A 135 15.65 14.48 -8.75
N ALA A 136 15.55 14.52 -10.08
CA ALA A 136 15.82 15.73 -10.85
C ALA A 136 14.97 16.93 -10.39
N ARG A 137 13.67 16.69 -10.12
CA ARG A 137 12.78 17.72 -9.58
C ARG A 137 13.19 18.16 -8.17
N LEU A 138 13.55 17.24 -7.28
CA LEU A 138 13.98 17.56 -5.93
C LEU A 138 15.30 18.32 -5.90
N GLU A 139 16.24 18.01 -6.79
CA GLU A 139 17.50 18.75 -6.92
C GLU A 139 17.27 20.19 -7.36
N LEU A 140 16.39 20.41 -8.34
CA LEU A 140 15.98 21.75 -8.74
C LEU A 140 15.33 22.53 -7.58
N LEU A 141 14.47 21.87 -6.80
CA LEU A 141 13.83 22.50 -5.63
C LEU A 141 14.83 22.79 -4.52
N LEU A 142 15.81 21.91 -4.30
CA LEU A 142 16.88 22.12 -3.34
C LEU A 142 17.72 23.34 -3.72
N GLU A 143 18.11 23.48 -4.99
CA GLU A 143 18.85 24.64 -5.47
C GLU A 143 18.06 25.94 -5.27
N LYS A 144 16.77 25.95 -5.61
CA LYS A 144 15.88 27.08 -5.32
C LYS A 144 15.82 27.37 -3.83
N GLY A 145 15.70 26.33 -3.01
CA GLY A 145 15.67 26.44 -1.55
C GLY A 145 16.91 27.11 -0.97
N VAL A 146 18.10 26.73 -1.46
CA VAL A 146 19.37 27.35 -1.09
C VAL A 146 19.38 28.83 -1.47
N ARG A 147 18.93 29.17 -2.68
CA ARG A 147 18.87 30.56 -3.16
C ARG A 147 17.91 31.43 -2.34
N HIS A 148 16.80 30.85 -1.91
CA HIS A 148 15.80 31.50 -1.07
C HIS A 148 16.10 31.42 0.43
N LYS A 149 17.28 30.89 0.83
CA LYS A 149 17.72 30.77 2.22
C LYS A 149 16.71 30.03 3.11
N LEU A 150 16.16 28.92 2.60
CA LEU A 150 15.35 28.01 3.41
C LEU A 150 16.14 27.53 4.65
N PRO A 151 15.45 27.18 5.74
CA PRO A 151 16.10 26.64 6.93
C PRO A 151 16.97 25.42 6.61
N GLU A 152 18.16 25.35 7.22
CA GLU A 152 19.11 24.25 6.98
C GLU A 152 18.50 22.86 7.23
N GLN A 153 17.62 22.73 8.23
CA GLN A 153 16.90 21.48 8.47
C GLN A 153 16.12 21.02 7.23
N GLN A 154 15.40 21.93 6.54
CA GLN A 154 14.62 21.58 5.35
C GLN A 154 15.51 21.23 4.17
N LEU A 155 16.64 21.94 4.03
CA LEU A 155 17.65 21.63 3.01
C LEU A 155 18.26 20.25 3.26
N GLN A 156 18.52 19.91 4.52
CA GLN A 156 19.08 18.63 4.92
C GLN A 156 18.09 17.47 4.69
N GLU A 157 16.83 17.64 5.08
CA GLU A 157 15.78 16.66 4.80
C GLU A 157 15.64 16.38 3.29
N ALA A 158 15.74 17.41 2.45
CA ALA A 158 15.70 17.23 1.00
C ALA A 158 16.92 16.46 0.47
N ARG A 159 18.12 16.73 0.98
CA ARG A 159 19.35 15.99 0.64
C ARG A 159 19.24 14.51 1.01
N GLU A 160 18.75 14.23 2.21
CA GLU A 160 18.56 12.85 2.70
C GLU A 160 17.53 12.10 1.86
N LYS A 161 16.41 12.75 1.50
CA LYS A 161 15.42 12.17 0.59
C LYS A 161 16.02 11.82 -0.78
N ILE A 162 16.82 12.73 -1.36
CA ILE A 162 17.52 12.47 -2.63
C ILE A 162 18.48 11.28 -2.48
N GLN A 163 19.24 11.22 -1.38
CA GLN A 163 20.17 10.12 -1.11
C GLN A 163 19.45 8.78 -0.97
N GLY A 164 18.35 8.73 -0.21
CA GLY A 164 17.56 7.51 -0.01
C GLY A 164 16.98 6.99 -1.32
N LEU A 165 16.43 7.87 -2.15
CA LEU A 165 15.92 7.53 -3.48
C LEU A 165 17.02 6.95 -4.39
N ARG A 166 18.21 7.55 -4.41
CA ARG A 166 19.36 7.04 -5.18
C ARG A 166 19.86 5.70 -4.68
N ALA A 167 19.89 5.50 -3.36
CA ALA A 167 20.30 4.23 -2.76
C ALA A 167 19.34 3.10 -3.17
N MET A 168 18.03 3.35 -3.11
CA MET A 168 17.03 2.39 -3.55
C MET A 168 17.16 2.07 -5.05
N GLN A 169 17.31 3.08 -5.90
CA GLN A 169 17.54 2.84 -7.33
C GLN A 169 18.79 1.99 -7.60
N LYS A 170 19.90 2.25 -6.88
CA LYS A 170 21.13 1.45 -7.01
C LYS A 170 20.91 0.01 -6.56
N GLN A 171 20.06 -0.22 -5.56
CA GLN A 171 19.67 -1.57 -5.16
C GLN A 171 18.87 -2.25 -6.28
N LEU A 172 17.80 -1.64 -6.75
CA LEU A 172 16.95 -2.23 -7.80
C LEU A 172 17.72 -2.50 -9.10
N ARG A 173 18.65 -1.61 -9.49
CA ARG A 173 19.54 -1.84 -10.64
C ARG A 173 20.47 -3.04 -10.46
N ARG A 174 20.87 -3.36 -9.23
CA ARG A 174 21.66 -4.59 -8.93
C ARG A 174 20.80 -5.84 -8.96
N GLU A 175 19.54 -5.75 -8.54
CA GLU A 175 18.60 -6.87 -8.61
C GLU A 175 18.26 -7.22 -10.06
N LEU A 176 18.12 -6.22 -10.94
CA LEU A 176 17.85 -6.41 -12.37
C LEU A 176 19.06 -6.94 -13.18
N ALA A 177 20.26 -6.96 -12.59
CA ALA A 177 21.48 -7.39 -13.24
C ALA A 177 21.92 -8.82 -12.83
N GLN A 178 21.14 -9.48 -11.96
CA GLN A 178 21.33 -10.86 -11.52
C GLN A 178 20.50 -11.79 -12.42
#